data_AF-A0AA85JX02-F1
#
_entry.id   AF-A0AA85JX02-F1
#
_cell.length_a   1.000
_cell.length_b   1.000
_cell.length_c   1.000
_cell.angle_alpha   90.00
_cell.angle_beta   90.00
_cell.angle_gamma   90.00
#
_symmetry.space_group_name_H-M   'P 1'
#
loop_
_entity.id
_entity.type
_entity.pdbx_description
1 polymer ?
#
loop_
_entity_poly.entity_id
_entity_poly.type
_entity_poly.pdbx_seq_one_letter_code
_entity_poly.pdbx_strand_id
1 'polypeptide(L)'
;MVFVFRNIWSLKHSMTSDNDIVVRLSRSVDGYITLLNPRVCVVLHCTDPARRIVQYKKMSSKITASYENVSEVADHIRKLINIKPEIGIVCGSGLGELANGVQNATVIPYVDIPGFPNSTVQGHSGNLVFGTLSGRKVVVMQGRFHMYEGWTRHEIAIPIRVMKLLGVKTLLLSNAVGGLNRDLKGGDFVVLKDHLYFAGLGLNGILVGENEDKFGPRFPALSDAYDSDLRKLAIKIAREEKFGDVVHEGVYGMNGGPCYETPAECKMMLMMGCDVVGK
;
A
#
# COMPACT_ATOMS: atom_id res chain seq x y z
N MET A 1 -2.52 4.61 8.21
CA MET A 1 -3.38 3.47 7.81
C MET A 1 -2.48 2.27 7.55
N VAL A 2 -2.81 1.07 8.05
CA VAL A 2 -2.07 -0.16 7.74
C VAL A 2 -3.10 -1.23 7.38
N PHE A 3 -3.32 -1.43 6.09
CA PHE A 3 -4.02 -2.60 5.58
C PHE A 3 -3.10 -3.81 5.77
N VAL A 4 -3.65 -5.00 6.05
CA VAL A 4 -2.84 -6.22 6.22
C VAL A 4 -3.40 -7.37 5.40
N PHE A 5 -2.63 -7.85 4.44
CA PHE A 5 -2.93 -9.03 3.63
C PHE A 5 -2.03 -10.18 4.07
N ARG A 6 -2.63 -11.30 4.48
CA ARG A 6 -1.97 -12.61 4.58
C ARG A 6 -2.42 -13.41 3.36
N ASN A 7 -1.53 -14.19 2.76
CA ASN A 7 -1.89 -15.25 1.80
C ASN A 7 -2.79 -14.84 0.60
N ILE A 8 -2.37 -13.88 -0.22
CA ILE A 8 -2.96 -13.57 -1.56
C ILE A 8 -2.95 -14.79 -2.55
N TRP A 9 -2.49 -15.96 -2.11
CA TRP A 9 -2.03 -17.07 -2.96
C TRP A 9 -2.67 -18.44 -2.64
N SER A 10 -3.70 -18.46 -1.78
CA SER A 10 -4.62 -19.58 -1.50
C SER A 10 -4.13 -20.82 -0.71
N LEU A 11 -5.14 -21.56 -0.22
CA LEU A 11 -5.20 -22.85 0.48
C LEU A 11 -4.73 -22.94 1.94
N LYS A 12 -5.61 -23.59 2.73
CA LYS A 12 -5.60 -23.71 4.20
C LYS A 12 -4.33 -24.36 4.74
N HIS A 13 -3.84 -23.88 5.89
CA HIS A 13 -3.72 -24.64 7.14
C HIS A 13 -3.45 -23.68 8.31
N SER A 14 -4.01 -23.95 9.48
CA SER A 14 -3.87 -23.11 10.68
C SER A 14 -2.58 -23.38 11.44
N MET A 15 -1.81 -22.32 11.75
CA MET A 15 -0.87 -22.32 12.88
C MET A 15 -0.90 -20.96 13.58
N THR A 16 -1.05 -21.02 14.90
CA THR A 16 -0.95 -19.91 15.84
C THR A 16 0.46 -19.86 16.43
N SER A 17 1.08 -18.68 16.48
CA SER A 17 2.22 -18.41 17.37
C SER A 17 2.37 -16.91 17.57
N ASP A 18 2.60 -16.48 18.81
CA ASP A 18 2.74 -15.08 19.21
C ASP A 18 3.93 -14.40 18.51
N ASN A 19 3.70 -13.22 17.91
CA ASN A 19 4.73 -12.27 17.45
C ASN A 19 4.04 -10.99 16.94
N ASP A 20 3.37 -10.27 17.84
CA ASP A 20 2.62 -9.05 17.53
C ASP A 20 3.55 -7.87 17.18
N ILE A 21 3.21 -7.11 16.13
CA ILE A 21 3.97 -5.93 15.71
C ILE A 21 3.43 -4.69 16.43
N VAL A 22 4.15 -4.17 17.42
CA VAL A 22 3.79 -2.88 18.06
C VAL A 22 4.57 -1.75 17.40
N VAL A 23 3.85 -0.85 16.71
CA VAL A 23 4.36 0.46 16.28
C VAL A 23 3.80 1.49 17.25
N ARG A 24 4.65 2.00 18.16
CA ARG A 24 4.24 3.00 19.16
C ARG A 24 3.88 4.32 18.49
N LEU A 25 2.69 4.83 18.78
CA LEU A 25 2.20 6.14 18.35
C LEU A 25 1.72 6.91 19.58
N SER A 26 2.47 7.93 20.02
CA SER A 26 2.14 8.71 21.21
C SER A 26 1.38 10.01 20.87
N ARG A 27 0.17 10.14 21.44
CA ARG A 27 -0.70 11.33 21.36
C ARG A 27 -0.06 12.52 22.11
N SER A 28 0.09 13.67 21.44
CA SER A 28 0.30 14.96 22.11
C SER A 28 -1.05 15.64 22.36
N VAL A 29 -1.06 16.58 23.32
CA VAL A 29 -2.30 17.15 23.90
C VAL A 29 -3.04 18.07 22.91
N ASP A 30 -2.35 18.60 21.90
CA ASP A 30 -2.90 19.55 20.92
C ASP A 30 -3.23 18.91 19.55
N GLY A 31 -3.43 17.59 19.51
CA GLY A 31 -3.82 16.88 18.28
C GLY A 31 -2.67 16.53 17.33
N TYR A 32 -1.42 16.69 17.76
CA TYR A 32 -0.22 16.27 17.04
C TYR A 32 0.32 14.94 17.61
N ILE A 33 0.99 14.14 16.78
CA ILE A 33 1.88 13.07 17.26
C ILE A 33 3.30 13.63 17.19
N THR A 34 4.02 13.66 18.31
CA THR A 34 5.33 14.30 18.41
C THR A 34 6.38 13.31 18.89
N LEU A 35 7.46 13.16 18.10
CA LEU A 35 8.72 12.57 18.56
C LEU A 35 9.70 13.71 18.92
N LEU A 36 10.49 13.51 19.97
CA LEU A 36 11.47 14.45 20.50
C LEU A 36 12.90 13.97 20.14
N ASN A 37 13.92 14.79 19.88
CA ASN A 37 14.08 16.24 19.61
C ASN A 37 15.62 16.45 19.33
N PRO A 38 16.18 17.55 18.77
CA PRO A 38 15.65 18.66 17.95
C PRO A 38 16.33 18.81 16.56
N ARG A 39 15.75 19.69 15.72
CA ARG A 39 16.22 20.28 14.43
C ARG A 39 15.56 19.72 13.17
N VAL A 40 15.16 20.67 12.31
CA VAL A 40 14.25 20.55 11.13
C VAL A 40 12.79 20.37 11.52
N CYS A 41 11.97 21.34 11.08
CA CYS A 41 10.52 21.37 11.17
C CYS A 41 10.00 21.47 9.74
N VAL A 42 8.99 20.67 9.37
CA VAL A 42 8.27 20.81 8.10
C VAL A 42 6.77 20.76 8.36
N VAL A 43 6.14 21.92 8.24
CA VAL A 43 4.68 22.06 8.10
C VAL A 43 4.40 22.20 6.60
N LEU A 44 3.42 21.47 6.07
CA LEU A 44 2.84 21.81 4.76
C LEU A 44 1.31 21.79 4.81
N HIS A 45 0.77 23.00 4.64
CA HIS A 45 -0.63 23.26 4.33
C HIS A 45 -0.85 23.21 2.80
N CYS A 46 -2.11 23.20 2.34
CA CYS A 46 -2.45 23.11 0.93
C CYS A 46 -2.50 24.50 0.23
N THR A 47 -2.42 24.47 -1.11
CA THR A 47 -2.71 25.51 -2.15
C THR A 47 -1.62 26.52 -2.54
N ASP A 48 -1.05 26.40 -3.76
CA ASP A 48 -1.33 27.24 -4.97
C ASP A 48 -0.57 26.67 -6.22
N PRO A 49 -0.68 27.13 -7.50
CA PRO A 49 -0.86 26.18 -8.61
C PRO A 49 0.17 26.38 -9.76
N ALA A 50 1.46 26.20 -9.47
CA ALA A 50 2.52 26.38 -10.47
C ALA A 50 2.63 25.18 -11.45
N ARG A 51 1.79 25.16 -12.50
CA ARG A 51 1.91 24.20 -13.60
C ARG A 51 3.26 24.35 -14.33
N ARG A 52 4.21 23.45 -14.07
CA ARG A 52 5.25 23.08 -15.06
C ARG A 52 4.87 21.76 -15.71
N ILE A 53 4.39 21.83 -16.95
CA ILE A 53 4.22 20.65 -17.80
C ILE A 53 5.62 20.19 -18.20
N VAL A 54 6.12 19.15 -17.55
CA VAL A 54 7.36 18.49 -17.98
C VAL A 54 6.99 17.36 -18.93
N GLN A 55 7.04 17.62 -20.23
CA GLN A 55 6.90 16.58 -21.25
C GLN A 55 8.13 15.66 -21.21
N TYR A 56 7.98 14.46 -20.67
CA TYR A 56 8.97 13.40 -20.82
C TYR A 56 8.54 12.34 -21.84
N LYS A 57 9.52 11.95 -22.66
CA LYS A 57 9.39 11.02 -23.77
C LYS A 57 9.03 9.63 -23.23
N LYS A 58 7.83 9.12 -23.54
CA LYS A 58 7.36 7.79 -23.09
C LYS A 58 8.10 6.67 -23.83
N MET A 59 9.33 6.36 -23.42
CA MET A 59 10.02 5.13 -23.77
C MET A 59 9.46 3.98 -22.92
N SER A 60 8.61 3.15 -23.51
CA SER A 60 8.16 1.90 -22.91
C SER A 60 7.89 0.87 -24.00
N SER A 61 8.86 -0.02 -24.21
CA SER A 61 8.53 -1.42 -24.49
C SER A 61 7.76 -1.93 -23.27
N LYS A 62 6.44 -2.07 -23.40
CA LYS A 62 5.55 -2.38 -22.27
C LYS A 62 5.93 -3.74 -21.67
N ILE A 63 6.67 -3.71 -20.55
CA ILE A 63 7.06 -4.91 -19.81
C ILE A 63 5.79 -5.59 -19.29
N THR A 64 5.60 -6.85 -19.67
CA THR A 64 4.53 -7.68 -19.09
C THR A 64 4.97 -8.16 -17.72
N ALA A 65 4.00 -8.32 -16.82
CA ALA A 65 4.24 -8.85 -15.47
C ALA A 65 4.41 -10.39 -15.47
N SER A 66 4.97 -10.96 -16.54
CA SER A 66 5.14 -12.41 -16.68
C SER A 66 6.11 -12.95 -15.65
N TYR A 67 6.00 -14.25 -15.35
CA TYR A 67 6.87 -14.88 -14.37
C TYR A 67 8.36 -14.70 -14.70
N GLU A 68 8.74 -14.77 -15.97
CA GLU A 68 10.11 -14.64 -16.45
C GLU A 68 10.63 -13.21 -16.21
N ASN A 69 9.92 -12.19 -16.70
CA ASN A 69 10.28 -10.79 -16.50
C ASN A 69 10.36 -10.43 -15.00
N VAL A 70 9.38 -10.87 -14.20
CA VAL A 70 9.37 -10.63 -12.76
C VAL A 70 10.49 -11.39 -12.04
N SER A 71 10.89 -12.56 -12.54
CA SER A 71 12.03 -13.32 -11.99
C SER A 71 13.35 -12.59 -12.25
N GLU A 72 13.57 -12.07 -13.46
CA GLU A 72 14.76 -11.25 -13.78
C GLU A 72 14.87 -10.02 -12.88
N VAL A 73 13.75 -9.29 -12.68
CA VAL A 73 13.66 -8.15 -11.77
C VAL A 73 13.99 -8.56 -10.32
N ALA A 74 13.43 -9.69 -9.87
CA ALA A 74 13.71 -10.21 -8.53
C ALA A 74 15.16 -10.67 -8.37
N ASP A 75 15.77 -11.29 -9.39
CA ASP A 75 17.17 -11.72 -9.39
C ASP A 75 18.16 -10.55 -9.44
N HIS A 76 17.81 -9.45 -10.11
CA HIS A 76 18.56 -8.19 -9.99
C HIS A 76 18.56 -7.68 -8.55
N ILE A 77 17.37 -7.56 -7.94
CA ILE A 77 17.23 -7.10 -6.55
C ILE A 77 17.96 -8.04 -5.56
N ARG A 78 17.87 -9.37 -5.73
CA ARG A 78 18.56 -10.36 -4.88
C ARG A 78 20.08 -10.17 -4.83
N LYS A 79 20.71 -9.65 -5.89
CA LYS A 79 22.15 -9.35 -5.92
C LYS A 79 22.52 -8.08 -5.14
N LEU A 80 21.55 -7.19 -4.91
CA LEU A 80 21.73 -5.90 -4.24
C LEU A 80 21.40 -5.96 -2.74
N ILE A 81 20.66 -6.98 -2.28
CA ILE A 81 20.23 -7.12 -0.88
C ILE A 81 20.84 -8.35 -0.21
N ASN A 82 21.21 -8.23 1.07
CA ASN A 82 21.65 -9.36 1.90
C ASN A 82 20.56 -9.81 2.90
N ILE A 83 19.28 -9.59 2.58
CA ILE A 83 18.14 -10.00 3.41
C ILE A 83 17.08 -10.73 2.58
N LYS A 84 16.32 -11.59 3.25
CA LYS A 84 15.08 -12.18 2.73
C LYS A 84 13.90 -11.52 3.45
N PRO A 85 13.15 -10.60 2.82
CA PRO A 85 12.03 -9.94 3.48
C PRO A 85 10.86 -10.92 3.67
N GLU A 86 10.21 -10.84 4.82
CA GLU A 86 9.01 -11.62 5.16
C GLU A 86 7.73 -10.80 4.97
N ILE A 87 7.86 -9.48 5.14
CA ILE A 87 6.78 -8.50 5.11
C ILE A 87 7.09 -7.45 4.04
N GLY A 88 6.16 -7.24 3.12
CA GLY A 88 6.15 -6.09 2.21
C GLY A 88 5.34 -4.97 2.83
N ILE A 89 5.76 -3.72 2.65
CA ILE A 89 5.03 -2.54 3.11
C ILE A 89 4.91 -1.57 1.93
N VAL A 90 3.71 -1.04 1.65
CA VAL A 90 3.51 -0.03 0.62
C VAL A 90 2.98 1.24 1.25
N CYS A 91 3.80 2.29 1.21
CA CYS A 91 3.47 3.59 1.74
C CYS A 91 2.59 4.38 0.75
N GLY A 92 1.40 4.77 1.20
CA GLY A 92 0.59 5.80 0.56
C GLY A 92 1.10 7.20 0.87
N SER A 93 0.43 8.21 0.31
CA SER A 93 0.76 9.61 0.52
C SER A 93 0.82 9.98 2.01
N GLY A 94 1.86 10.69 2.42
CA GLY A 94 2.09 11.08 3.81
C GLY A 94 2.67 10.00 4.74
N LEU A 95 2.85 8.75 4.27
CA LEU A 95 3.39 7.64 5.08
C LEU A 95 4.76 7.13 4.61
N GLY A 96 5.40 7.83 3.66
CA GLY A 96 6.74 7.49 3.15
C GLY A 96 7.87 7.57 4.19
N GLU A 97 7.66 8.32 5.28
CA GLU A 97 8.62 8.43 6.39
C GLU A 97 8.78 7.13 7.20
N LEU A 98 7.83 6.19 7.11
CA LEU A 98 7.95 4.88 7.74
C LEU A 98 9.21 4.12 7.28
N ALA A 99 9.65 4.37 6.03
CA ALA A 99 10.90 3.81 5.51
C ALA A 99 12.15 4.33 6.24
N ASN A 100 12.09 5.52 6.85
CA ASN A 100 13.22 6.09 7.62
C ASN A 100 13.44 5.35 8.95
N GLY A 101 12.42 4.64 9.45
CA GLY A 101 12.53 3.78 10.64
C GLY A 101 13.17 2.41 10.37
N VAL A 102 13.49 2.08 9.11
CA VAL A 102 14.09 0.80 8.73
C VAL A 102 15.58 0.79 9.11
N GLN A 103 15.96 -0.13 9.99
CA GLN A 103 17.32 -0.34 10.45
C GLN A 103 18.11 -1.21 9.47
N ASN A 104 19.43 -0.97 9.39
CA ASN A 104 20.34 -1.64 8.45
C ASN A 104 19.83 -1.58 7.00
N ALA A 105 19.38 -0.40 6.58
CA ALA A 105 18.64 -0.22 5.34
C ALA A 105 19.53 -0.35 4.09
N THR A 106 19.08 -1.15 3.12
CA THR A 106 19.50 -1.07 1.72
C THR A 106 18.41 -0.36 0.94
N VAL A 107 18.73 0.83 0.42
CA VAL A 107 17.82 1.65 -0.39
C VAL A 107 18.15 1.45 -1.86
N ILE A 108 17.16 1.06 -2.67
CA ILE A 108 17.30 0.84 -4.10
C ILE A 108 16.28 1.74 -4.82
N PRO A 109 16.70 2.80 -5.53
CA PRO A 109 15.83 3.61 -6.36
C PRO A 109 15.15 2.78 -7.45
N TYR A 110 13.88 3.07 -7.75
CA TYR A 110 13.12 2.35 -8.79
C TYR A 110 13.78 2.45 -10.17
N VAL A 111 14.43 3.59 -10.46
CA VAL A 111 15.18 3.84 -11.70
C VAL A 111 16.37 2.90 -11.91
N ASP A 112 16.94 2.35 -10.83
CA ASP A 112 18.11 1.46 -10.84
C ASP A 112 17.70 -0.03 -10.91
N ILE A 113 16.40 -0.31 -11.06
CA ILE A 113 15.84 -1.66 -11.17
C ILE A 113 15.30 -1.85 -12.60
N PRO A 114 16.01 -2.59 -13.47
CA PRO A 114 15.52 -2.93 -14.80
C PRO A 114 14.16 -3.63 -14.72
N GLY A 115 13.21 -3.20 -15.55
CA GLY A 115 11.85 -3.75 -15.57
C GLY A 115 10.87 -3.17 -14.53
N PHE A 116 11.32 -2.29 -13.62
CA PHE A 116 10.44 -1.68 -12.61
C PHE A 116 9.75 -0.40 -13.12
N PRO A 117 8.51 -0.09 -12.66
CA PRO A 117 7.89 1.20 -12.93
C PRO A 117 8.57 2.33 -12.14
N ASN A 118 8.51 3.55 -12.66
CA ASN A 118 9.08 4.74 -12.03
C ASN A 118 7.98 5.64 -11.44
N SER A 119 8.19 6.24 -10.28
CA SER A 119 7.15 7.05 -9.64
C SER A 119 7.09 8.45 -10.25
N THR A 120 5.89 8.96 -10.56
CA THR A 120 5.72 10.32 -11.13
C THR A 120 5.00 11.30 -10.20
N VAL A 121 4.45 10.82 -9.09
CA VAL A 121 3.69 11.64 -8.13
C VAL A 121 4.60 12.39 -7.16
N GLN A 122 4.34 13.69 -6.97
CA GLN A 122 5.03 14.51 -5.99
C GLN A 122 4.84 13.95 -4.57
N GLY A 123 5.94 13.82 -3.80
CA GLY A 123 5.93 13.22 -2.47
C GLY A 123 6.13 11.70 -2.43
N HIS A 124 6.31 11.05 -3.59
CA HIS A 124 6.74 9.66 -3.69
C HIS A 124 8.22 9.60 -4.08
N SER A 125 9.10 9.30 -3.11
CA SER A 125 10.56 9.29 -3.32
C SER A 125 11.05 8.27 -4.35
N GLY A 126 10.30 7.19 -4.58
CA GLY A 126 10.58 6.22 -5.63
C GLY A 126 11.65 5.19 -5.26
N ASN A 127 11.61 4.64 -4.04
CA ASN A 127 12.62 3.70 -3.54
C ASN A 127 12.00 2.39 -3.01
N LEU A 128 12.67 1.25 -3.23
CA LEU A 128 12.52 0.06 -2.39
C LEU A 128 13.53 0.14 -1.24
N VAL A 129 13.03 0.08 -0.01
CA VAL A 129 13.85 0.12 1.21
C VAL A 129 13.78 -1.22 1.92
N PHE A 130 14.88 -1.97 1.90
CA PHE A 130 15.03 -3.27 2.52
C PHE A 130 15.73 -3.13 3.86
N GLY A 131 15.29 -3.83 4.90
CA GLY A 131 16.02 -3.86 6.16
C GLY A 131 15.23 -4.52 7.28
N THR A 132 15.44 -4.04 8.52
CA THR A 132 14.75 -4.53 9.71
C THR A 132 13.88 -3.43 10.32
N LEU A 133 12.60 -3.71 10.56
CA LEU A 133 11.68 -2.82 11.28
C LEU A 133 11.07 -3.59 12.45
N SER A 134 11.21 -3.07 13.67
CA SER A 134 10.80 -3.74 14.92
C SER A 134 11.23 -5.23 14.99
N GLY A 135 12.48 -5.53 14.62
CA GLY A 135 13.04 -6.88 14.61
C GLY A 135 12.61 -7.79 13.45
N ARG A 136 11.75 -7.34 12.54
CA ARG A 136 11.25 -8.11 11.38
C ARG A 136 11.91 -7.66 10.07
N LYS A 137 12.19 -8.62 9.18
CA LYS A 137 12.78 -8.37 7.86
C LYS A 137 11.71 -7.83 6.90
N VAL A 138 11.86 -6.59 6.45
CA VAL A 138 10.87 -5.87 5.64
C VAL A 138 11.43 -5.41 4.29
N VAL A 139 10.53 -5.22 3.34
CA VAL A 139 10.74 -4.38 2.14
C VAL A 139 9.65 -3.32 2.10
N VAL A 140 10.02 -2.04 1.98
CA VAL A 140 9.10 -0.90 1.97
C VAL A 140 9.15 -0.21 0.61
N MET A 141 8.01 -0.08 -0.07
CA MET A 141 7.83 0.80 -1.22
C MET A 141 7.60 2.23 -0.72
N GLN A 142 8.64 3.07 -0.83
CA GLN A 142 8.58 4.49 -0.51
C GLN A 142 8.00 5.26 -1.70
N GLY A 143 6.67 5.23 -1.79
CA GLY A 143 5.90 5.72 -2.93
C GLY A 143 5.40 4.56 -3.79
N ARG A 144 4.13 4.64 -4.19
CA ARG A 144 3.41 3.63 -4.98
C ARG A 144 2.96 4.19 -6.33
N PHE A 145 2.53 3.31 -7.22
CA PHE A 145 2.02 3.64 -8.54
C PHE A 145 0.48 3.57 -8.55
N HIS A 146 -0.19 4.52 -9.21
CA HIS A 146 -1.64 4.56 -9.31
C HIS A 146 -2.11 4.42 -10.75
N MET A 147 -3.25 3.76 -10.96
CA MET A 147 -3.79 3.54 -12.32
C MET A 147 -4.12 4.86 -13.04
N TYR A 148 -4.50 5.93 -12.31
CA TYR A 148 -4.77 7.25 -12.90
C TYR A 148 -3.55 7.95 -13.50
N GLU A 149 -2.32 7.52 -13.17
CA GLU A 149 -1.09 8.01 -13.81
C GLU A 149 -0.93 7.44 -15.24
N GLY A 150 -1.79 6.50 -15.66
CA GLY A 150 -1.72 5.82 -16.94
C GLY A 150 -0.75 4.62 -16.96
N TRP A 151 -0.38 4.11 -15.79
CA TRP A 151 0.32 2.83 -15.62
C TRP A 151 -0.56 1.66 -16.09
N THR A 152 0.03 0.73 -16.84
CA THR A 152 -0.65 -0.51 -17.21
C THR A 152 -0.82 -1.42 -16.00
N ARG A 153 -1.80 -2.32 -16.07
CA ARG A 153 -2.00 -3.39 -15.07
C ARG A 153 -0.74 -4.23 -14.80
N HIS A 154 0.12 -4.39 -15.80
CA HIS A 154 1.37 -5.14 -15.66
C HIS A 154 2.38 -4.35 -14.83
N GLU A 155 2.59 -3.07 -15.15
CA GLU A 155 3.46 -2.17 -14.36
C GLU A 155 3.00 -2.09 -12.90
N ILE A 156 1.70 -1.95 -12.63
CA ILE A 156 1.15 -1.97 -11.26
C ILE A 156 1.38 -3.34 -10.55
N ALA A 157 1.32 -4.46 -11.27
CA ALA A 157 1.45 -5.80 -10.69
C ALA A 157 2.91 -6.23 -10.43
N ILE A 158 3.89 -5.73 -11.19
CA ILE A 158 5.31 -6.11 -11.07
C ILE A 158 5.84 -6.00 -9.64
N PRO A 159 5.72 -4.85 -8.92
CA PRO A 159 6.27 -4.71 -7.57
C PRO A 159 5.76 -5.77 -6.57
N ILE A 160 4.47 -6.08 -6.63
CA ILE A 160 3.84 -7.04 -5.71
C ILE A 160 4.25 -8.48 -6.05
N ARG A 161 4.38 -8.81 -7.34
CA ARG A 161 4.87 -10.11 -7.80
C ARG A 161 6.38 -10.28 -7.50
N VAL A 162 7.18 -9.23 -7.63
CA VAL A 162 8.58 -9.18 -7.19
C VAL A 162 8.69 -9.45 -5.68
N MET A 163 7.92 -8.75 -4.84
CA MET A 163 7.89 -9.00 -3.39
C MET A 163 7.60 -10.47 -3.06
N LYS A 164 6.62 -11.09 -3.73
CA LYS A 164 6.30 -12.51 -3.61
C LYS A 164 7.51 -13.39 -3.96
N LEU A 165 8.23 -13.13 -5.05
CA LEU A 165 9.43 -13.89 -5.42
C LEU A 165 10.62 -13.64 -4.48
N LEU A 166 10.71 -12.47 -3.84
CA LEU A 166 11.72 -12.17 -2.81
C LEU A 166 11.43 -12.85 -1.46
N GLY A 167 10.23 -13.42 -1.28
CA GLY A 167 9.86 -14.22 -0.11
C GLY A 167 8.80 -13.61 0.80
N VAL A 168 8.22 -12.46 0.44
CA VAL A 168 7.16 -11.80 1.21
C VAL A 168 5.92 -12.70 1.32
N LYS A 169 5.41 -12.84 2.54
CA LYS A 169 4.20 -13.62 2.89
C LYS A 169 3.05 -12.74 3.37
N THR A 170 3.37 -11.61 4.00
CA THR A 170 2.41 -10.63 4.49
C THR A 170 2.66 -9.30 3.79
N LEU A 171 1.61 -8.69 3.25
CA LEU A 171 1.70 -7.39 2.58
C LEU A 171 0.92 -6.36 3.40
N LEU A 172 1.65 -5.40 3.96
CA LEU A 172 1.09 -4.21 4.58
C LEU A 172 0.90 -3.16 3.48
N LEU A 173 -0.30 -2.64 3.31
CA LEU A 173 -0.54 -1.53 2.38
C LEU A 173 -0.97 -0.30 3.20
N SER A 174 -0.97 0.91 2.61
CA SER A 174 -1.52 2.10 3.25
C SER A 174 -2.05 3.11 2.22
N ASN A 175 -3.05 3.90 2.61
CA ASN A 175 -3.64 4.95 1.78
C ASN A 175 -4.09 6.15 2.64
N ALA A 176 -4.24 7.30 1.98
CA ALA A 176 -5.10 8.39 2.44
C ALA A 176 -6.46 8.25 1.73
N VAL A 177 -7.56 8.47 2.44
CA VAL A 177 -8.91 8.17 1.94
C VAL A 177 -9.89 9.29 2.32
N GLY A 178 -10.95 9.47 1.54
CA GLY A 178 -12.12 10.25 1.94
C GLY A 178 -13.03 9.41 2.82
N GLY A 179 -13.50 9.97 3.94
CA GLY A 179 -14.56 9.36 4.76
C GLY A 179 -15.92 9.52 4.10
N LEU A 180 -16.67 8.42 3.97
CA LEU A 180 -18.07 8.42 3.53
C LEU A 180 -19.02 8.15 4.71
N ASN A 181 -18.63 7.25 5.61
CA ASN A 181 -19.36 7.00 6.84
C ASN A 181 -19.30 8.27 7.73
N ARG A 182 -20.47 8.67 8.24
CA ARG A 182 -20.67 9.94 8.98
C ARG A 182 -20.02 9.95 10.36
N ASP A 183 -19.67 8.79 10.89
CA ASP A 183 -18.99 8.67 12.18
C ASP A 183 -17.48 8.95 12.08
N LEU A 184 -16.92 8.93 10.86
CA LEU A 184 -15.50 9.19 10.58
C LEU A 184 -15.18 10.68 10.53
N LYS A 185 -14.01 11.03 11.06
CA LYS A 185 -13.44 12.38 11.15
C LYS A 185 -12.06 12.43 10.49
N GLY A 186 -11.59 13.65 10.22
CA GLY A 186 -10.22 13.86 9.76
C GLY A 186 -9.22 13.43 10.83
N GLY A 187 -8.35 12.46 10.50
CA GLY A 187 -7.37 11.88 11.41
C GLY A 187 -7.67 10.44 11.85
N ASP A 188 -8.90 9.96 11.65
CA ASP A 188 -9.29 8.60 12.01
C ASP A 188 -8.60 7.55 11.11
N PHE A 189 -8.42 6.35 11.65
CA PHE A 189 -7.91 5.19 10.91
C PHE A 189 -9.03 4.19 10.65
N VAL A 190 -9.10 3.69 9.42
CA VAL A 190 -9.98 2.57 9.08
C VAL A 190 -9.14 1.33 8.75
N VAL A 191 -9.37 0.25 9.48
CA VAL A 191 -8.92 -1.10 9.12
C VAL A 191 -9.90 -1.61 8.06
N LEU A 192 -9.42 -2.02 6.89
CA LEU A 192 -10.35 -2.55 5.87
C LEU A 192 -10.70 -3.99 6.17
N LYS A 193 -12.00 -4.28 6.17
CA LYS A 193 -12.56 -5.64 6.16
C LYS A 193 -12.92 -6.12 4.75
N ASP A 194 -13.20 -5.21 3.82
CA ASP A 194 -13.64 -5.53 2.45
C ASP A 194 -13.45 -4.33 1.49
N HIS A 195 -13.73 -4.52 0.20
CA HIS A 195 -13.75 -3.46 -0.82
C HIS A 195 -14.84 -3.61 -1.88
N LEU A 196 -15.30 -2.49 -2.45
CA LEU A 196 -16.01 -2.44 -3.72
C LEU A 196 -15.06 -1.99 -4.84
N TYR A 197 -14.71 -2.92 -5.73
CA TYR A 197 -13.76 -2.69 -6.82
C TYR A 197 -14.47 -2.29 -8.12
N PHE A 198 -14.90 -1.03 -8.21
CA PHE A 198 -15.66 -0.51 -9.36
C PHE A 198 -14.92 -0.67 -10.69
N ALA A 199 -13.61 -0.44 -10.72
CA ALA A 199 -12.81 -0.67 -11.93
C ALA A 199 -12.79 -2.16 -12.36
N GLY A 200 -12.83 -3.11 -11.41
CA GLY A 200 -12.99 -4.53 -11.69
C GLY A 200 -14.33 -4.87 -12.34
N LEU A 201 -15.42 -4.31 -11.80
CA LEU A 201 -16.78 -4.45 -12.38
C LEU A 201 -16.85 -3.85 -13.80
N GLY A 202 -16.16 -2.72 -14.03
CA GLY A 202 -16.06 -2.04 -15.32
C GLY A 202 -15.01 -2.60 -16.29
N LEU A 203 -14.64 -3.89 -16.19
CA LEU A 203 -13.66 -4.59 -17.03
C LEU A 203 -12.23 -3.99 -17.07
N ASN A 204 -11.91 -3.07 -16.15
CA ASN A 204 -10.57 -2.51 -15.93
C ASN A 204 -9.87 -3.15 -14.72
N GLY A 205 -10.20 -4.41 -14.43
CA GLY A 205 -9.60 -5.19 -13.34
C GLY A 205 -8.11 -5.46 -13.56
N ILE A 206 -7.32 -5.46 -12.48
CA ILE A 206 -5.86 -5.65 -12.52
C ILE A 206 -5.44 -7.02 -13.08
N LEU A 207 -6.30 -8.03 -12.96
CA LEU A 207 -6.10 -9.39 -13.50
C LEU A 207 -6.78 -9.64 -14.85
N VAL A 208 -7.38 -8.62 -15.49
CA VAL A 208 -7.93 -8.74 -16.85
C VAL A 208 -6.77 -8.98 -17.83
N GLY A 209 -6.93 -9.90 -18.78
CA GLY A 209 -5.86 -10.36 -19.67
C GLY A 209 -5.61 -11.86 -19.52
N GLU A 210 -4.45 -12.34 -19.98
CA GLU A 210 -3.98 -13.71 -19.78
C GLU A 210 -3.63 -13.98 -18.30
N ASN A 211 -3.71 -15.23 -17.86
CA ASN A 211 -3.33 -15.59 -16.49
C ASN A 211 -1.86 -16.00 -16.40
N GLU A 212 -1.26 -15.70 -15.27
CA GLU A 212 0.10 -16.15 -14.95
C GLU A 212 -0.01 -17.24 -13.90
N ASP A 213 -0.23 -18.49 -14.33
CA ASP A 213 -0.54 -19.62 -13.45
C ASP A 213 0.51 -19.88 -12.36
N LYS A 214 1.77 -19.51 -12.63
CA LYS A 214 2.88 -19.59 -11.65
C LYS A 214 2.71 -18.64 -10.45
N PHE A 215 1.89 -17.58 -10.58
CA PHE A 215 1.54 -16.71 -9.46
C PHE A 215 0.27 -17.15 -8.75
N GLY A 216 -0.80 -17.51 -9.48
CA GLY A 216 -2.06 -17.91 -8.84
C GLY A 216 -3.17 -18.33 -9.82
N PRO A 217 -4.32 -18.75 -9.29
CA PRO A 217 -5.44 -19.27 -10.08
C PRO A 217 -6.08 -18.20 -10.95
N ARG A 218 -6.68 -18.61 -12.06
CA ARG A 218 -7.40 -17.73 -13.00
C ARG A 218 -8.50 -16.89 -12.35
N PHE A 219 -9.19 -17.47 -11.37
CA PHE A 219 -10.34 -16.88 -10.69
C PHE A 219 -10.09 -16.92 -9.17
N PRO A 220 -9.31 -15.97 -8.61
CA PRO A 220 -9.05 -15.93 -7.18
C PRO A 220 -10.32 -15.51 -6.42
N ALA A 221 -10.64 -16.23 -5.34
CA ALA A 221 -11.62 -15.77 -4.37
C ALA A 221 -11.03 -14.59 -3.57
N LEU A 222 -11.86 -13.60 -3.23
CA LEU A 222 -11.46 -12.41 -2.47
C LEU A 222 -12.15 -12.30 -1.10
N SER A 223 -12.98 -13.28 -0.73
CA SER A 223 -13.76 -13.32 0.53
C SER A 223 -12.92 -13.22 1.81
N ASP A 224 -11.64 -13.59 1.74
CA ASP A 224 -10.66 -13.57 2.82
C ASP A 224 -9.41 -12.72 2.47
N ALA A 225 -9.51 -11.82 1.47
CA ALA A 225 -8.40 -10.97 1.05
C ALA A 225 -7.84 -10.08 2.19
N TYR A 226 -8.69 -9.66 3.12
CA TYR A 226 -8.31 -8.92 4.33
C TYR A 226 -8.29 -9.85 5.55
N ASP A 227 -7.09 -10.34 5.88
CA ASP A 227 -6.87 -11.38 6.89
C ASP A 227 -7.49 -11.01 8.25
N SER A 228 -8.40 -11.85 8.73
CA SER A 228 -9.22 -11.52 9.91
C SER A 228 -8.40 -11.44 11.21
N ASP A 229 -7.29 -12.16 11.31
CA ASP A 229 -6.49 -12.18 12.53
C ASP A 229 -5.61 -10.93 12.61
N LEU A 230 -5.09 -10.50 11.47
CA LEU A 230 -4.29 -9.28 11.37
C LEU A 230 -5.16 -8.01 11.50
N ARG A 231 -6.43 -8.05 11.10
CA ARG A 231 -7.42 -7.00 11.44
C ARG A 231 -7.68 -6.92 12.95
N LYS A 232 -7.99 -8.05 13.59
CA LYS A 232 -8.17 -8.13 15.06
C LYS A 232 -6.93 -7.64 15.80
N LEU A 233 -5.74 -8.02 15.33
CA LEU A 233 -4.46 -7.59 15.89
C LEU A 233 -4.27 -6.06 15.79
N ALA A 234 -4.52 -5.45 14.63
CA ALA A 234 -4.43 -4.00 14.48
C ALA A 234 -5.37 -3.25 15.45
N ILE A 235 -6.60 -3.74 15.62
CA ILE A 235 -7.58 -3.17 16.57
C ILE A 235 -7.15 -3.40 18.02
N LYS A 236 -6.58 -4.56 18.35
CA LYS A 236 -6.01 -4.86 19.68
C LYS A 236 -4.88 -3.88 20.02
N ILE A 237 -3.89 -3.73 19.14
CA ILE A 237 -2.74 -2.82 19.33
C ILE A 237 -3.22 -1.38 19.54
N ALA A 238 -4.19 -0.90 18.74
CA ALA A 238 -4.72 0.45 18.89
C ALA A 238 -5.35 0.70 20.28
N ARG A 239 -6.01 -0.30 20.86
CA ARG A 239 -6.56 -0.24 22.22
C ARG A 239 -5.45 -0.24 23.28
N GLU A 240 -4.45 -1.10 23.13
CA GLU A 240 -3.29 -1.20 24.03
C GLU A 240 -2.46 0.10 24.05
N GLU A 241 -2.24 0.70 22.89
CA GLU A 241 -1.56 1.99 22.69
C GLU A 241 -2.46 3.22 22.92
N LYS A 242 -3.70 3.02 23.41
CA LYS A 242 -4.64 4.08 23.85
C LYS A 242 -5.07 5.09 22.76
N PHE A 243 -5.17 4.63 21.52
CA PHE A 243 -5.79 5.40 20.41
C PHE A 243 -6.93 4.64 19.70
N GLY A 244 -7.43 3.56 20.30
CA GLY A 244 -8.53 2.75 19.77
C GLY A 244 -9.89 3.48 19.67
N ASP A 245 -10.00 4.69 20.19
CA ASP A 245 -11.13 5.62 20.02
C ASP A 245 -11.24 6.20 18.61
N VAL A 246 -10.14 6.23 17.85
CA VAL A 246 -10.07 6.72 16.45
C VAL A 246 -9.77 5.62 15.43
N VAL A 247 -10.00 4.34 15.80
CA VAL A 247 -9.77 3.18 14.93
C VAL A 247 -11.07 2.43 14.65
N HIS A 248 -11.47 2.44 13.39
CA HIS A 248 -12.71 1.89 12.87
C HIS A 248 -12.43 0.68 11.96
N GLU A 249 -13.47 -0.07 11.59
CA GLU A 249 -13.36 -1.16 10.60
C GLU A 249 -14.41 -1.03 9.49
N GLY A 250 -13.99 -0.95 8.24
CA GLY A 250 -14.87 -0.53 7.14
C GLY A 250 -14.57 -1.09 5.74
N VAL A 251 -15.45 -0.76 4.80
CA VAL A 251 -15.39 -1.16 3.39
C VAL A 251 -14.82 -0.02 2.53
N TYR A 252 -13.90 -0.36 1.62
CA TYR A 252 -13.26 0.60 0.72
C TYR A 252 -13.89 0.65 -0.67
N GLY A 253 -14.40 1.81 -1.08
CA GLY A 253 -14.73 2.09 -2.48
C GLY A 253 -13.48 2.47 -3.27
N MET A 254 -13.14 1.70 -4.31
CA MET A 254 -12.03 2.06 -5.21
C MET A 254 -12.54 2.92 -6.38
N ASN A 255 -12.37 4.24 -6.25
CA ASN A 255 -12.54 5.18 -7.35
C ASN A 255 -11.30 5.16 -8.25
N GLY A 256 -11.48 5.14 -9.57
CA GLY A 256 -10.36 5.20 -10.52
C GLY A 256 -9.60 6.53 -10.51
N GLY A 257 -10.25 7.64 -10.16
CA GLY A 257 -9.65 8.97 -10.16
C GLY A 257 -9.31 9.50 -11.58
N PRO A 258 -8.46 10.55 -11.70
CA PRO A 258 -7.80 11.30 -10.63
C PRO A 258 -8.73 12.32 -9.93
N CYS A 259 -9.90 12.61 -10.50
CA CYS A 259 -10.87 13.50 -9.89
C CYS A 259 -11.31 12.98 -8.51
N TYR A 260 -11.57 13.91 -7.59
CA TYR A 260 -12.32 13.60 -6.38
C TYR A 260 -13.78 13.31 -6.72
N GLU A 261 -14.42 12.59 -5.81
CA GLU A 261 -15.78 12.09 -5.91
C GLU A 261 -16.78 13.25 -5.93
N THR A 262 -17.78 13.16 -6.81
CA THR A 262 -18.90 14.09 -6.78
C THR A 262 -19.80 13.83 -5.56
N PRO A 263 -20.58 14.83 -5.08
CA PRO A 263 -21.53 14.61 -3.99
C PRO A 263 -22.59 13.53 -4.28
N ALA A 264 -22.86 13.23 -5.55
CA ALA A 264 -23.74 12.13 -5.96
C ALA A 264 -23.04 10.77 -5.83
N GLU A 265 -21.79 10.65 -6.29
CA GLU A 265 -20.95 9.46 -6.13
C GLU A 265 -20.71 9.11 -4.65
N CYS A 266 -20.43 10.10 -3.80
CA CYS A 266 -20.29 9.88 -2.35
C CYS A 266 -21.57 9.28 -1.73
N LYS A 267 -22.74 9.82 -2.08
CA LYS A 267 -24.03 9.29 -1.61
C LYS A 267 -24.27 7.87 -2.12
N MET A 268 -23.99 7.63 -3.40
CA MET A 268 -24.13 6.31 -4.04
C MET A 268 -23.23 5.27 -3.36
N MET A 269 -21.94 5.56 -3.14
CA MET A 269 -21.00 4.65 -2.48
C MET A 269 -21.38 4.39 -1.02
N LEU A 270 -21.83 5.41 -0.28
CA LEU A 270 -22.35 5.23 1.08
C LEU A 270 -23.60 4.32 1.10
N MET A 271 -24.53 4.49 0.14
CA MET A 271 -25.70 3.61 0.00
C MET A 271 -25.35 2.17 -0.39
N MET A 272 -24.23 1.97 -1.10
CA MET A 272 -23.70 0.63 -1.40
C MET A 272 -22.87 0.03 -0.26
N GLY A 273 -22.73 0.72 0.87
CA GLY A 273 -22.03 0.22 2.05
C GLY A 273 -20.53 0.51 2.11
N CYS A 274 -19.99 1.43 1.30
CA CYS A 274 -18.62 1.92 1.48
C CYS A 274 -18.53 2.85 2.70
N ASP A 275 -17.55 2.61 3.57
CA ASP A 275 -17.22 3.50 4.70
C ASP A 275 -16.21 4.58 4.28
N VAL A 276 -15.31 4.26 3.35
CA VAL A 276 -14.27 5.14 2.84
C VAL A 276 -14.11 4.99 1.33
N VAL A 277 -13.55 6.00 0.68
CA VAL A 277 -13.24 6.00 -0.76
C VAL A 277 -11.80 6.46 -1.02
N GLY A 278 -11.13 5.83 -1.98
CA GLY A 278 -9.79 6.22 -2.39
C GLY A 278 -9.44 5.80 -3.81
N LYS A 279 -8.23 6.19 -4.20
CA LYS A 279 -7.60 5.93 -5.51
C LYS A 279 -6.31 5.10 -5.30
#